data_AF-A0A840WVK8-F1
#
_entry.id   AF-A0A840WVK8-F1
#
_cell.length_a   1.000
_cell.length_b   1.000
_cell.length_c   1.000
_cell.angle_alpha   90.00
_cell.angle_beta   90.00
_cell.angle_gamma   90.00
#
_symmetry.space_group_name_H-M   'P 1'
#
loop_
_entity.id
_entity.type
_entity.pdbx_description
1 polymer ?
#
loop_
_entity_poly.entity_id
_entity_poly.type
_entity_poly.pdbx_seq_one_letter_code
_entity_poly.pdbx_strand_id
1 'polypeptide(L)' 'MSALGIEFTEAESEQIRQTAAAEQRSPQELVQEMRESVLADVRRRRFEAAAKRVTTLSAELNERLAK' A
#
# COMPACT_ATOMS: atom_id res chain seq x y z
N MET A 1 -11.88 18.02 -6.70
CA MET A 1 -11.90 17.41 -5.35
C MET A 1 -11.05 16.16 -5.40
N SER A 2 -9.87 16.15 -4.76
CA SER A 2 -8.99 14.97 -4.72
C SER A 2 -9.14 14.30 -3.35
N ALA A 3 -9.65 13.07 -3.33
CA ALA A 3 -9.88 12.32 -2.09
C ALA A 3 -8.59 11.75 -1.45
N LEU A 4 -7.41 12.15 -1.95
CA LEU A 4 -6.10 11.82 -1.39
C LEU A 4 -4.98 12.87 -1.60
N GLY A 5 -5.21 13.94 -2.36
CA GLY A 5 -4.16 14.93 -2.61
C GLY A 5 -2.96 14.40 -3.40
N ILE A 6 -3.13 13.32 -4.18
CA ILE A 6 -2.11 12.87 -5.12
C ILE A 6 -2.18 13.79 -6.33
N GLU A 7 -1.14 14.59 -6.53
CA GLU A 7 -0.92 15.38 -7.73
C GLU A 7 -0.13 14.52 -8.72
N PHE A 8 -0.75 14.22 -9.85
CA PHE A 8 -0.07 13.58 -10.97
C PHE A 8 0.55 14.66 -11.85
N THR A 9 1.76 14.40 -12.33
CA THR A 9 2.31 15.21 -13.41
C THR A 9 1.46 15.06 -14.68
N GLU A 10 1.63 15.98 -15.63
CA GLU A 10 0.91 15.94 -16.90
C GLU A 10 1.22 14.66 -17.70
N ALA A 11 2.48 14.21 -17.66
CA ALA A 11 2.93 12.97 -18.27
C ALA A 11 2.28 11.73 -17.63
N GLU A 12 2.24 11.67 -16.30
CA GLU A 12 1.60 10.54 -15.57
C GLU A 12 0.09 10.52 -15.80
N SER A 13 -0.55 11.70 -15.84
CA SER A 13 -1.98 11.82 -16.12
C SER A 13 -2.32 11.34 -17.54
N GLU A 14 -1.48 11.65 -18.52
CA GLU A 14 -1.64 11.17 -19.89
C GLU A 14 -1.45 9.66 -19.97
N GLN A 15 -0.46 9.11 -19.27
CA GLN A 15 -0.24 7.68 -19.20
C GLN A 15 -1.42 6.93 -18.57
N ILE A 16 -1.99 7.46 -17.48
CA ILE A 16 -3.21 6.91 -16.85
C ILE A 16 -4.38 6.92 -17.84
N ARG A 17 -4.57 8.00 -18.61
CA ARG A 17 -5.63 8.08 -19.63
C ARG A 17 -5.43 7.04 -20.73
N GLN A 18 -4.21 6.87 -21.20
CA GLN A 18 -3.89 5.89 -22.24
C GLN A 18 -4.12 4.45 -21.76
N THR A 19 -3.68 4.12 -20.54
CA THR A 19 -3.92 2.81 -19.94
C THR A 19 -5.41 2.56 -19.72
N ALA A 20 -6.14 3.54 -19.20
CA ALA A 20 -7.59 3.43 -19.00
C ALA A 20 -8.35 3.25 -20.33
N ALA A 21 -7.92 3.94 -21.40
CA ALA A 21 -8.48 3.78 -22.73
C ALA A 21 -8.19 2.39 -23.32
N ALA A 22 -6.98 1.85 -23.12
CA ALA A 22 -6.62 0.50 -23.55
C ALA A 22 -7.42 -0.59 -22.82
N GLU A 23 -7.73 -0.36 -21.54
CA GLU A 23 -8.49 -1.29 -20.70
C GLU A 23 -10.02 -1.09 -20.78
N GLN A 24 -10.50 -0.08 -21.52
CA GLN A 24 -11.92 0.33 -21.58
C GLN A 24 -12.51 0.67 -20.21
N ARG A 25 -11.70 1.24 -19.31
CA ARG A 25 -12.08 1.59 -17.94
C ARG A 25 -12.02 3.10 -17.74
N SER A 26 -12.67 3.60 -16.69
CA SER A 26 -12.51 5.02 -16.36
C SER A 26 -11.11 5.26 -15.73
N PRO A 27 -10.43 6.36 -16.08
CA PRO A 27 -9.17 6.75 -15.44
C PRO A 27 -9.28 6.86 -13.91
N GLN A 28 -10.46 7.23 -13.42
CA GLN A 28 -10.73 7.35 -11.99
C GLN A 28 -10.78 5.99 -11.30
N GLU A 29 -11.43 4.98 -11.89
CA GLU A 29 -11.44 3.62 -11.36
C GLU A 29 -10.04 3.03 -11.32
N LEU A 30 -9.25 3.22 -12.38
CA LEU A 30 -7.87 2.74 -12.43
C LEU A 30 -7.03 3.35 -11.30
N VAL A 31 -7.14 4.67 -11.09
CA VAL A 31 -6.43 5.36 -9.99
C VAL A 31 -6.90 4.88 -8.61
N GLN A 32 -8.21 4.65 -8.41
CA GLN A 32 -8.71 4.14 -7.13
C GLN A 32 -8.22 2.71 -6.85
N GLU A 33 -8.21 1.84 -7.85
CA GLU A 33 -7.70 0.48 -7.69
C GLU A 33 -6.20 0.46 -7.37
N MET A 34 -5.40 1.25 -8.12
CA MET A 34 -3.97 1.40 -7.84
C MET A 34 -3.74 1.93 -6.42
N ARG A 35 -4.53 2.92 -6.00
CA ARG A 35 -4.49 3.46 -4.63
C ARG A 35 -4.78 2.37 -3.60
N GLU A 36 -5.85 1.61 -3.77
CA GLU A 36 -6.26 0.58 -2.82
C GLU A 36 -5.20 -0.51 -2.70
N SER A 37 -4.61 -0.92 -3.82
CA SER A 37 -3.50 -1.87 -3.87
C SER A 37 -2.29 -1.38 -3.08
N VAL A 38 -1.86 -0.13 -3.29
CA VAL A 38 -0.75 0.48 -2.55
C VAL A 38 -1.05 0.56 -1.06
N LEU A 39 -2.26 0.97 -0.68
CA LEU A 39 -2.67 1.03 0.73
C LEU A 39 -2.68 -0.34 1.39
N ALA A 40 -3.16 -1.37 0.69
CA ALA A 40 -3.15 -2.75 1.17
C ALA A 40 -1.71 -3.24 1.41
N ASP A 41 -0.81 -2.95 0.47
CA ASP A 41 0.59 -3.35 0.57
C ASP A 41 1.32 -2.64 1.71
N VAL A 42 1.08 -1.34 1.91
CA VAL A 42 1.63 -0.58 3.04
C VAL A 42 1.13 -1.15 4.37
N ARG A 43 -0.16 -1.47 4.47
CA ARG A 43 -0.74 -2.09 5.68
C ARG A 43 -0.10 -3.44 5.95
N ARG A 44 0.06 -4.28 4.93
CA ARG A 44 0.70 -5.59 5.04
C ARG A 44 2.13 -5.50 5.55
N ARG A 45 2.96 -4.63 4.96
CA ARG A 45 4.35 -4.43 5.40
C ARG A 45 4.45 -3.96 6.86
N ARG A 46 3.57 -3.04 7.26
CA ARG A 46 3.50 -2.56 8.64
C ARG A 46 3.11 -3.67 9.61
N PHE A 47 2.13 -4.50 9.22
CA PHE A 47 1.71 -5.65 10.01
C PHE A 47 2.84 -6.67 10.17
N GLU A 48 3.50 -7.07 9.07
CA GLU A 48 4.63 -8.01 9.09
C GLU A 48 5.77 -7.51 9.98
N ALA A 49 6.11 -6.21 9.89
CA ALA A 49 7.13 -5.60 10.75
C ALA A 49 6.74 -5.62 12.24
N ALA A 50 5.47 -5.36 12.56
CA ALA A 50 4.97 -5.43 13.93
C ALA A 50 4.97 -6.88 14.45
N ALA A 51 4.50 -7.83 13.66
CA ALA A 51 4.50 -9.25 13.99
C ALA A 51 5.91 -9.74 14.31
N LYS A 52 6.90 -9.40 13.46
CA LYS A 52 8.30 -9.74 13.70
C LYS A 52 8.81 -9.19 15.03
N ARG A 53 8.50 -7.92 15.35
CA ARG A 53 8.89 -7.31 16.64
C ARG A 53 8.29 -8.06 17.83
N VAL A 54 7.00 -8.39 17.76
CA VAL A 54 6.32 -9.13 18.82
C VAL A 54 6.96 -10.50 19.02
N THR A 55 7.19 -11.25 17.94
CA THR A 55 7.83 -12.57 18.01
C THR A 55 9.22 -12.49 18.65
N THR A 56 10.03 -11.49 18.27
CA THR A 56 11.35 -11.27 18.88
C THR A 56 11.25 -10.98 20.38
N LEU A 57 10.38 -10.05 20.77
CA LEU A 57 10.19 -9.70 22.19
C LEU A 57 9.65 -10.88 23.02
N SER A 58 8.75 -11.68 22.45
CA SER A 58 8.25 -12.89 23.10
C SER A 58 9.34 -13.93 23.30
N ALA A 59 10.23 -14.12 22.32
CA ALA A 59 11.37 -15.02 22.45
C ALA A 59 12.33 -14.55 23.56
N GLU A 60 12.69 -13.26 23.57
CA GLU A 60 13.55 -12.68 24.61
C GLU A 60 12.93 -12.79 26.01
N LEU A 61 11.61 -12.60 26.14
CA LEU A 61 10.91 -12.77 27.42
C LEU A 61 10.95 -14.22 27.90
N ASN A 62 10.70 -15.18 27.01
CA ASN A 62 10.75 -16.60 27.36
C ASN A 62 12.15 -17.02 27.81
N GLU A 63 13.20 -16.54 27.15
CA GLU A 63 14.59 -16.79 27.57
C GLU A 63 14.91 -16.23 28.96
N ARG A 64 14.31 -15.09 29.33
CA ARG A 64 14.47 -14.50 30.67
C ARG A 64 13.70 -15.27 31.74
N LEU A 65 12.51 -15.77 31.42
CA LEU A 65 11.67 -16.53 32.34
C LEU A 65 12.16 -17.96 32.57
N ALA A 66 12.94 -18.51 31.64
CA ALA A 66 13.55 -19.83 31.76
C ALA A 66 14.84 -19.87 32.61
N LYS A 67 15.29 -18.71 33.13
CA LYS A 67 16.43 -18.56 34.04
C LYS A 67 15.94 -18.29 35.47
#